data_AF-A0AA40G6P6-F1
#
_entry.id   AF-A0AA40G6P6-F1
#
_cell.length_a   1.000
_cell.length_b   1.000
_cell.length_c   1.000
_cell.angle_alpha   90.00
_cell.angle_beta   90.00
_cell.angle_gamma   90.00
#
_symmetry.space_group_name_H-M   'P 1'
#
loop_
_entity.id
_entity.type
_entity.pdbx_description
1 polymer ?
#
loop_
_entity_poly.entity_id
_entity_poly.type
_entity_poly.pdbx_seq_one_letter_code
_entity_poly.pdbx_strand_id
1 'polypeptide(L)'
;MTTIMELINFFDHDSKEYKEFLQHLICFNGDVPFDIEEVDKAQNAIISTVNTCLNQSQSRYNGLLILDKILPQCSNDVFSKYCMLWISKATQVLESIHSNLQELSISCKILGYLIIKSKDVSDIQKQVSMQNVKQLINIISNLNTEKKCGPIYYLIAVLLHQYPEVCERFQV
;
A
#
# COMPACT_ATOMS: atom_id res chain seq x y z
N MET A 1 -19.19 2.31 6.21
CA MET A 1 -18.73 1.42 7.28
C MET A 1 -18.32 0.12 6.64
N THR A 2 -17.02 -0.11 6.47
CA THR A 2 -16.47 -1.40 6.03
C THR A 2 -16.60 -2.35 7.22
N THR A 3 -17.28 -3.47 7.04
CA THR A 3 -17.47 -4.45 8.13
C THR A 3 -16.22 -5.33 8.21
N ILE A 4 -15.89 -5.76 9.43
CA ILE A 4 -14.84 -6.77 9.70
C ILE A 4 -14.98 -8.00 8.78
N MET A 5 -16.22 -8.33 8.41
CA MET A 5 -16.56 -9.39 7.46
C MET A 5 -15.92 -9.21 6.07
N GLU A 6 -15.82 -7.97 5.57
CA GLU A 6 -15.18 -7.69 4.28
C GLU A 6 -13.67 -7.93 4.35
N LEU A 7 -13.03 -7.62 5.49
CA LEU A 7 -11.61 -7.91 5.71
C LEU A 7 -11.35 -9.41 5.80
N ILE A 8 -12.19 -10.17 6.52
CA ILE A 8 -12.12 -11.64 6.63
C ILE A 8 -12.18 -12.30 5.26
N ASN A 9 -13.02 -11.79 4.35
CA ASN A 9 -13.19 -12.35 3.02
C ASN A 9 -12.01 -12.10 2.05
N PHE A 10 -11.08 -11.19 2.39
CA PHE A 10 -9.87 -10.97 1.59
C PHE A 10 -8.73 -11.94 1.89
N PHE A 11 -8.81 -12.67 3.00
CA PHE A 11 -7.82 -13.67 3.35
C PHE A 11 -8.10 -14.96 2.61
N ASP A 12 -7.03 -15.63 2.18
CA ASP A 12 -7.11 -17.02 1.71
C ASP A 12 -7.53 -17.90 2.88
N HIS A 13 -8.73 -18.49 2.79
CA HIS A 13 -9.35 -19.24 3.87
C HIS A 13 -8.58 -20.49 4.29
N ASP A 14 -7.63 -20.95 3.47
CA ASP A 14 -6.77 -22.10 3.79
C ASP A 14 -5.40 -21.69 4.36
N SER A 15 -5.07 -20.40 4.34
CA SER A 15 -3.79 -19.88 4.83
C SER A 15 -3.67 -19.96 6.36
N LYS A 16 -2.43 -20.10 6.84
CA LYS A 16 -2.14 -20.13 8.28
C LYS A 16 -2.47 -18.76 8.90
N GLU A 17 -2.21 -17.70 8.15
CA GLU A 17 -2.46 -16.31 8.51
C GLU A 17 -3.95 -16.04 8.68
N TYR A 18 -4.81 -16.62 7.84
CA TYR A 18 -6.25 -16.56 8.03
C TYR A 18 -6.72 -17.27 9.30
N LYS A 19 -6.17 -18.46 9.57
CA LYS A 19 -6.51 -19.22 10.78
C LYS A 19 -6.09 -18.47 12.04
N GLU A 20 -4.90 -17.88 12.05
CA GLU A 20 -4.41 -17.04 13.14
C GLU A 20 -5.28 -15.78 13.30
N PHE A 21 -5.61 -15.10 12.20
CA PHE A 21 -6.49 -13.92 12.21
C PHE A 21 -7.91 -14.26 12.72
N LEU A 22 -8.53 -15.34 12.23
CA LEU A 22 -9.82 -15.81 12.70
C LEU A 22 -9.78 -16.25 14.15
N GLN A 23 -8.71 -16.92 14.60
CA GLN A 23 -8.59 -17.36 15.99
C GLN A 23 -8.52 -16.16 16.92
N HIS A 24 -7.79 -15.12 16.54
CA HIS A 24 -7.83 -13.83 17.22
C HIS A 24 -9.25 -13.25 17.19
N LEU A 25 -9.90 -13.23 16.02
CA LEU A 25 -11.25 -12.68 15.83
C LEU A 25 -12.37 -13.39 16.60
N ILE A 26 -12.31 -14.71 16.69
CA ILE A 26 -13.25 -15.55 17.43
C ILE A 26 -13.06 -15.37 18.93
N CYS A 27 -11.82 -15.17 19.40
CA CYS A 27 -11.56 -14.77 20.79
C CYS A 27 -12.07 -13.35 21.11
N PHE A 28 -12.25 -12.48 20.10
CA PHE A 28 -12.71 -11.09 20.25
C PHE A 28 -14.25 -10.90 20.37
N ASN A 29 -15.07 -11.94 20.23
CA ASN A 29 -16.55 -11.83 20.25
C ASN A 29 -17.21 -11.89 21.65
N GLY A 30 -16.43 -11.79 22.73
CA GLY A 30 -17.00 -11.53 24.07
C GLY A 30 -17.21 -10.03 24.27
N ASP A 31 -18.33 -9.61 24.87
CA ASP A 31 -18.69 -8.22 25.21
C ASP A 31 -17.75 -7.58 26.25
N VAL A 32 -16.44 -7.61 26.01
CA VAL A 32 -15.40 -7.09 26.89
C VAL A 32 -14.84 -5.82 26.27
N PRO A 33 -14.79 -4.69 27.00
CA PRO A 33 -14.11 -3.49 26.51
C PRO A 33 -12.65 -3.84 26.20
N PHE A 34 -12.23 -3.57 24.96
CA PHE A 34 -10.89 -3.93 24.49
C PHE A 34 -9.81 -3.31 25.37
N ASP A 35 -8.90 -4.15 25.84
CA ASP A 35 -7.63 -3.67 26.38
C ASP A 35 -6.78 -3.13 25.22
N ILE A 36 -6.04 -2.05 25.48
CA ILE A 36 -5.17 -1.37 24.51
C ILE A 36 -4.16 -2.36 23.92
N GLU A 37 -3.65 -3.29 24.73
CA GLU A 37 -2.73 -4.33 24.26
C GLU A 37 -3.33 -5.29 23.22
N GLU A 38 -4.62 -5.61 23.32
CA GLU A 38 -5.28 -6.52 22.38
C GLU A 38 -5.51 -5.85 21.03
N VAL A 39 -5.87 -4.57 21.05
CA VAL A 39 -5.99 -3.74 19.84
C VAL A 39 -4.63 -3.63 19.14
N ASP A 40 -3.56 -3.37 19.88
CA ASP A 40 -2.21 -3.27 19.34
C ASP A 40 -1.74 -4.61 18.73
N LYS A 41 -2.04 -5.74 19.38
CA LYS A 41 -1.73 -7.08 18.85
C LYS A 41 -2.47 -7.33 17.53
N ALA A 42 -3.76 -7.00 17.45
CA ALA A 42 -4.55 -7.16 16.24
C ALA A 42 -4.03 -6.28 15.09
N GLN A 43 -3.71 -5.01 15.36
CA GLN A 43 -3.12 -4.11 14.36
C GLN A 43 -1.78 -4.64 13.85
N ASN A 44 -0.90 -5.08 14.75
CA ASN A 44 0.40 -5.64 14.38
C ASN A 44 0.25 -6.92 13.55
N ALA A 45 -0.71 -7.79 13.88
CA ALA A 45 -1.01 -8.98 13.08
C ALA A 45 -1.45 -8.61 11.66
N ILE A 46 -2.38 -7.65 11.52
CA ILE A 46 -2.85 -7.17 10.21
C ILE A 46 -1.69 -6.60 9.39
N ILE A 47 -0.87 -5.74 9.98
CA ILE A 47 0.30 -5.14 9.31
C ILE A 47 1.31 -6.23 8.89
N SER A 48 1.56 -7.20 9.76
CA SER A 48 2.42 -8.35 9.45
C SER A 48 1.89 -9.14 8.26
N THR A 49 0.60 -9.48 8.25
CA THR A 49 -0.02 -10.21 7.13
C THR A 49 0.05 -9.41 5.84
N VAL A 50 -0.27 -8.11 5.86
CA VAL A 50 -0.15 -7.24 4.69
C VAL A 50 1.28 -7.28 4.14
N ASN A 51 2.28 -7.13 5.00
CA ASN A 51 3.68 -7.15 4.58
C ASN A 51 4.10 -8.51 4.00
N THR A 52 3.62 -9.61 4.58
CA THR A 52 3.83 -10.97 4.05
C THR A 52 3.22 -11.12 2.66
N CYS A 53 1.95 -10.71 2.48
CA CYS A 53 1.27 -10.75 1.19
C CYS A 53 1.99 -9.88 0.15
N LEU A 54 2.38 -8.65 0.50
CA LEU A 54 3.08 -7.74 -0.43
C LEU A 54 4.43 -8.30 -0.90
N ASN A 55 5.11 -9.09 -0.06
CA ASN A 55 6.39 -9.71 -0.39
C ASN A 55 6.26 -10.85 -1.40
N GLN A 56 5.11 -11.52 -1.48
CA GLN A 56 4.87 -12.63 -2.40
C GLN A 56 4.14 -12.13 -3.66
N SER A 57 4.62 -12.45 -4.85
CA SER A 57 3.99 -11.99 -6.11
C SER A 57 2.53 -12.45 -6.24
N GLN A 58 2.24 -13.70 -5.87
CA GLN A 58 0.90 -14.31 -5.99
C GLN A 58 -0.17 -13.67 -5.10
N SER A 59 0.21 -13.14 -3.93
CA SER A 59 -0.72 -12.56 -2.95
C SER A 59 -0.58 -11.05 -2.81
N ARG A 60 0.31 -10.42 -3.60
CA ARG A 60 0.56 -8.97 -3.57
C ARG A 60 -0.69 -8.14 -3.84
N TYR A 61 -1.51 -8.55 -4.80
CA TYR A 61 -2.75 -7.85 -5.11
C TYR A 61 -3.68 -7.78 -3.89
N ASN A 62 -3.89 -8.91 -3.20
CA ASN A 62 -4.68 -8.96 -1.97
C ASN A 62 -4.04 -8.10 -0.86
N GLY A 63 -2.71 -8.17 -0.72
CA GLY A 63 -1.97 -7.31 0.21
C GLY A 63 -2.20 -5.81 -0.04
N LEU A 64 -2.23 -5.38 -1.30
CA LEU A 64 -2.52 -3.99 -1.68
C LEU A 64 -3.97 -3.59 -1.40
N LEU A 65 -4.93 -4.49 -1.61
CA LEU A 65 -6.34 -4.26 -1.28
C LEU A 65 -6.56 -4.07 0.22
N ILE A 66 -5.94 -4.92 1.05
CA ILE A 66 -6.01 -4.78 2.50
C ILE A 66 -5.31 -3.49 2.94
N LEU A 67 -4.13 -3.21 2.38
CA LEU A 67 -3.39 -1.98 2.66
C LEU A 67 -4.25 -0.74 2.39
N ASP A 68 -4.98 -0.68 1.29
CA ASP A 68 -5.86 0.46 0.93
C ASP A 68 -6.90 0.75 2.01
N LYS A 69 -7.38 -0.28 2.71
CA LYS A 69 -8.39 -0.13 3.77
C LYS A 69 -7.80 0.37 5.08
N ILE A 70 -6.60 -0.08 5.42
CA ILE A 70 -5.99 0.21 6.72
C ILE A 70 -5.10 1.44 6.70
N LEU A 71 -4.54 1.81 5.55
CA LEU A 71 -3.53 2.85 5.41
C LEU A 71 -3.95 4.24 5.98
N PRO A 72 -5.22 4.68 5.85
CA PRO A 72 -5.69 5.90 6.50
C PRO A 72 -5.68 5.85 8.04
N GLN A 73 -5.76 4.65 8.61
CA GLN A 73 -5.85 4.41 10.05
C GLN A 73 -4.48 4.12 10.68
N CYS A 74 -3.45 3.87 9.86
CA CYS A 74 -2.09 3.63 10.34
C CYS A 74 -1.52 4.86 11.05
N SER A 75 -0.96 4.64 12.24
CA SER A 75 -0.20 5.63 12.99
C SER A 75 1.03 6.12 12.19
N ASN A 76 1.57 7.27 12.59
CA ASN A 76 2.78 7.81 11.96
C ASN A 76 3.99 6.91 12.18
N ASP A 77 4.06 6.17 13.29
CA ASP A 77 5.16 5.24 13.57
C ASP A 77 5.11 4.03 12.61
N VAL A 78 3.93 3.43 12.43
CA VAL A 78 3.72 2.33 11.48
C VAL A 78 4.00 2.80 10.06
N PHE A 79 3.49 3.98 9.70
CA PHE A 79 3.76 4.58 8.40
C PHE A 79 5.25 4.78 8.19
N SER A 80 5.96 5.36 9.17
CA SER A 80 7.39 5.63 9.04
C SER A 80 8.23 4.36 8.93
N LYS A 81 7.82 3.31 9.62
CA LYS A 81 8.50 2.01 9.58
C LYS A 81 8.35 1.30 8.23
N TYR A 82 7.18 1.38 7.59
CA TYR A 82 6.85 0.53 6.44
C TYR A 82 6.60 1.27 5.13
N CYS A 83 6.52 2.61 5.10
CA CYS A 83 6.22 3.39 3.90
C CYS A 83 7.12 3.02 2.71
N MET A 84 8.43 2.92 2.92
CA MET A 84 9.37 2.57 1.84
C MET A 84 9.15 1.15 1.30
N LEU A 85 8.84 0.19 2.17
CA LEU A 85 8.46 -1.15 1.75
C LEU A 85 7.21 -1.10 0.88
N TRP A 86 6.16 -0.40 1.33
CA TRP A 86 4.90 -0.31 0.60
C TRP A 86 5.03 0.40 -0.74
N ILE A 87 5.79 1.51 -0.81
CA ILE A 87 6.11 2.19 -2.08
C ILE A 87 6.85 1.23 -3.00
N SER A 88 7.87 0.53 -2.51
CA SER A 88 8.66 -0.42 -3.31
C SER A 88 7.76 -1.53 -3.89
N LYS A 89 6.90 -2.14 -3.07
CA LYS A 89 6.04 -3.25 -3.52
C LYS A 89 4.93 -2.81 -4.47
N ALA A 90 4.33 -1.64 -4.27
CA ALA A 90 3.38 -1.09 -5.23
C ALA A 90 4.07 -0.70 -6.55
N THR A 91 5.30 -0.18 -6.49
CA THR A 91 6.10 0.16 -7.69
C THR A 91 6.41 -1.08 -8.53
N GLN A 92 6.72 -2.23 -7.91
CA GLN A 92 6.96 -3.49 -8.62
C GLN A 92 5.78 -3.95 -9.49
N VAL A 93 4.54 -3.57 -9.13
CA VAL A 93 3.35 -3.87 -9.95
C VAL A 93 3.34 -3.03 -11.23
N LEU A 94 3.80 -1.78 -11.17
CA LEU A 94 3.91 -0.92 -12.35
C LEU A 94 5.04 -1.39 -13.28
N GLU A 95 6.13 -1.91 -12.72
CA GLU A 95 7.27 -2.47 -13.48
C GLU A 95 6.92 -3.82 -14.14
N SER A 96 5.96 -4.56 -13.58
CA SER A 96 5.58 -5.88 -14.07
C SER A 96 4.86 -5.82 -15.41
N ILE A 97 5.37 -6.57 -16.39
CA ILE A 97 4.74 -6.70 -17.71
C ILE A 97 3.40 -7.43 -17.61
N HIS A 98 3.26 -8.37 -16.67
CA HIS A 98 2.07 -9.21 -16.50
C HIS A 98 0.95 -8.56 -15.69
N SER A 99 1.17 -7.38 -15.10
CA SER A 99 0.15 -6.77 -14.24
C SER A 99 -1.05 -6.28 -15.02
N ASN A 100 -2.23 -6.64 -14.51
CA ASN A 100 -3.52 -6.30 -15.11
C ASN A 100 -4.00 -4.91 -14.65
N LEU A 101 -5.10 -4.40 -15.23
CA LEU A 101 -5.62 -3.07 -14.95
C LEU A 101 -6.07 -2.87 -13.49
N GLN A 102 -6.60 -3.90 -12.82
CA GLN A 102 -7.03 -3.80 -11.43
C GLN A 102 -5.82 -3.67 -10.50
N GLU A 103 -4.77 -4.47 -10.74
CA GLU A 103 -3.50 -4.40 -10.02
C GLU A 103 -2.81 -3.05 -10.21
N LEU A 104 -2.80 -2.52 -11.43
CA LEU A 104 -2.29 -1.19 -11.71
C LEU A 104 -3.11 -0.11 -10.99
N SER A 105 -4.44 -0.23 -11.01
CA SER A 105 -5.35 0.73 -10.36
C SER A 105 -5.09 0.83 -8.86
N ILE A 106 -5.09 -0.30 -8.15
CA ILE A 106 -4.85 -0.31 -6.70
C ILE A 106 -3.44 0.16 -6.36
N SER A 107 -2.43 -0.23 -7.15
CA SER A 107 -1.04 0.20 -6.94
C SER A 107 -0.87 1.70 -7.09
N CYS A 108 -1.47 2.31 -8.12
CA CYS A 108 -1.41 3.76 -8.32
C CYS A 108 -2.11 4.52 -7.19
N LYS A 109 -3.26 4.01 -6.72
CA LYS A 109 -3.98 4.60 -5.59
C LYS A 109 -3.14 4.57 -4.31
N ILE A 110 -2.55 3.42 -3.98
CA ILE A 110 -1.66 3.25 -2.83
C ILE A 110 -0.45 4.17 -2.95
N LEU A 111 0.25 4.16 -4.10
CA LEU A 111 1.40 5.02 -4.34
C LEU A 111 1.03 6.50 -4.15
N GLY A 112 -0.09 6.94 -4.74
CA GLY A 112 -0.56 8.31 -4.59
C GLY A 112 -0.75 8.70 -3.13
N TYR A 113 -1.44 7.86 -2.35
CA TYR A 113 -1.63 8.10 -0.92
C TYR A 113 -0.30 8.17 -0.16
N LEU A 114 0.59 7.19 -0.37
CA LEU A 114 1.88 7.12 0.31
C LEU A 114 2.74 8.36 -0.01
N ILE A 115 2.77 8.78 -1.28
CA ILE A 115 3.55 9.92 -1.76
C ILE A 115 3.05 11.23 -1.14
N ILE A 116 1.71 11.40 -1.05
CA ILE A 116 1.09 12.55 -0.39
C ILE A 116 1.44 12.57 1.09
N LYS A 117 1.16 11.47 1.82
CA LYS A 117 1.41 11.38 3.27
C LYS A 117 2.90 11.48 3.63
N SER A 118 3.79 11.10 2.70
CA SER A 118 5.23 11.22 2.91
C SER A 118 5.69 12.67 3.13
N LYS A 119 4.94 13.67 2.64
CA LYS A 119 5.25 15.10 2.86
C LYS A 119 5.17 15.51 4.32
N ASP A 120 4.43 14.76 5.14
CA ASP A 120 4.26 15.07 6.56
C ASP A 120 5.43 14.54 7.42
N VAL A 121 6.34 13.76 6.83
CA VAL A 121 7.47 13.14 7.54
C VAL A 121 8.78 13.43 6.80
N SER A 122 9.62 14.31 7.37
CA SER A 122 10.79 14.89 6.69
C SER A 122 11.76 13.88 6.08
N ASP A 123 12.10 12.83 6.82
CA ASP A 123 13.07 11.83 6.38
C ASP A 123 12.54 10.99 5.21
N ILE A 124 11.26 10.65 5.28
CA ILE A 124 10.53 9.92 4.24
C ILE A 124 10.40 10.78 2.99
N GLN A 125 9.96 12.04 3.14
CA GLN A 125 9.87 13.00 2.02
C GLN A 125 11.21 13.08 1.26
N LYS A 126 12.32 13.20 2.00
CA LYS A 126 13.66 13.31 1.41
C LYS A 126 13.99 12.05 0.60
N GLN A 127 13.71 10.87 1.14
CA GLN A 127 13.94 9.60 0.44
C GLN A 127 13.06 9.47 -0.81
N VAL A 128 11.76 9.78 -0.70
CA VAL A 128 10.81 9.75 -1.84
C VAL A 128 11.26 10.68 -2.95
N SER A 129 11.64 11.92 -2.60
CA SER A 129 12.12 12.93 -3.55
C SER A 129 13.38 12.47 -4.29
N MET A 130 14.37 11.90 -3.56
CA MET A 130 15.67 11.55 -4.13
C MET A 130 15.64 10.27 -4.96
N GLN A 131 14.79 9.30 -4.62
CA GLN A 131 14.82 7.96 -5.20
C GLN A 131 13.52 7.61 -5.92
N ASN A 132 12.41 7.60 -5.17
CA ASN A 132 11.16 7.00 -5.66
C ASN A 132 10.49 7.82 -6.77
N VAL A 133 10.49 9.16 -6.68
CA VAL A 133 9.90 10.01 -7.73
C VAL A 133 10.60 9.80 -9.07
N LYS A 134 11.94 9.78 -9.08
CA LYS A 134 12.72 9.51 -10.30
C LYS A 134 12.40 8.13 -10.87
N GLN A 135 12.36 7.10 -10.02
CA GLN A 135 12.05 5.73 -10.44
C GLN A 135 10.65 5.67 -11.08
N LEU A 136 9.65 6.27 -10.43
CA LEU A 136 8.28 6.28 -10.92
C LEU A 136 8.15 7.03 -12.26
N ILE A 137 8.80 8.17 -12.42
CA ILE A 137 8.83 8.90 -13.70
C ILE A 137 9.41 7.99 -14.80
N ASN A 138 10.54 7.34 -14.55
CA ASN A 138 11.16 6.46 -15.53
C ASN A 138 10.26 5.27 -15.90
N ILE A 139 9.59 4.65 -14.92
CA ILE A 139 8.64 3.57 -15.18
C ILE A 139 7.50 4.07 -16.06
N ILE A 140 6.86 5.19 -15.66
CA ILE A 140 5.70 5.75 -16.33
C ILE A 140 6.03 6.15 -17.78
N SER A 141 7.19 6.78 -18.01
CA SER A 141 7.64 7.17 -19.34
C SER A 141 7.83 5.98 -20.28
N ASN A 142 8.23 4.82 -19.73
CA ASN A 142 8.46 3.58 -20.48
C ASN A 142 7.24 2.65 -20.53
N LEU A 143 6.07 3.04 -19.99
CA LEU A 143 4.86 2.22 -20.06
C LEU A 143 4.34 2.10 -21.50
N ASN A 144 3.98 0.87 -21.87
CA ASN A 144 3.24 0.59 -23.10
C ASN A 144 1.95 1.41 -23.16
N THR A 145 1.55 1.81 -24.36
CA THR A 145 0.35 2.65 -24.61
C THR A 145 -0.92 2.05 -24.01
N GLU A 146 -1.08 0.74 -24.03
CA GLU A 146 -2.22 0.01 -23.42
C GLU A 146 -2.31 0.17 -21.90
N LYS A 147 -1.18 0.42 -21.22
CA LYS A 147 -1.12 0.65 -19.77
C LYS A 147 -1.27 2.12 -19.40
N LYS A 148 -1.31 3.05 -20.36
CA LYS A 148 -1.54 4.47 -20.10
C LYS A 148 -3.02 4.74 -19.83
N CYS A 149 -3.44 4.42 -18.61
CA CYS A 149 -4.83 4.50 -18.16
C CYS A 149 -5.04 5.55 -17.06
N GLY A 150 -6.31 5.79 -16.70
CA GLY A 150 -6.71 6.77 -15.67
C GLY A 150 -5.88 6.73 -14.37
N PRO A 151 -5.66 5.55 -13.76
CA PRO A 151 -4.81 5.42 -12.58
C PRO A 151 -3.37 5.92 -12.75
N ILE A 152 -2.76 5.73 -13.93
CA ILE A 152 -1.42 6.24 -14.21
C ILE A 152 -1.44 7.77 -14.30
N TYR A 153 -2.44 8.35 -14.96
CA TYR A 153 -2.59 9.81 -15.01
C TYR A 153 -2.82 10.42 -13.63
N TYR A 154 -3.59 9.74 -12.76
CA TYR A 154 -3.72 10.11 -11.36
C TYR A 154 -2.35 10.13 -10.66
N LEU A 155 -1.53 9.08 -10.84
CA LEU A 155 -0.21 9.03 -10.22
C LEU A 155 0.72 10.14 -10.75
N ILE A 156 0.70 10.42 -12.05
CA ILE A 156 1.45 11.55 -12.65
C ILE A 156 1.02 12.87 -11.99
N ALA A 157 -0.29 13.10 -11.85
CA ALA A 157 -0.80 14.32 -11.22
C ALA A 157 -0.34 14.44 -9.76
N VAL A 158 -0.32 13.35 -9.00
CA VAL A 158 0.20 13.33 -7.63
C VAL A 158 1.69 13.67 -7.60
N LEU A 159 2.50 13.08 -8.48
CA LEU A 159 3.94 13.35 -8.54
C LEU A 159 4.21 14.82 -8.85
N LEU A 160 3.54 15.37 -9.88
CA LEU A 160 3.66 16.77 -10.28
C LEU A 160 3.21 17.74 -9.19
N HIS A 161 2.17 17.39 -8.43
CA HIS A 161 1.66 18.25 -7.37
C HIS A 161 2.54 18.23 -6.12
N GLN A 162 3.08 17.07 -5.74
CA GLN A 162 3.81 16.90 -4.47
C GLN A 162 5.33 17.11 -4.59
N TYR A 163 5.90 16.85 -5.77
CA TYR A 163 7.34 16.95 -6.06
C TYR A 163 7.62 17.62 -7.42
N PRO A 164 7.05 18.81 -7.69
CA PRO A 164 7.17 19.48 -8.99
C PRO A 164 8.62 19.71 -9.43
N GLU A 165 9.50 20.09 -8.50
CA GLU A 165 10.90 20.42 -8.79
C GLU A 165 11.70 19.18 -9.22
N VAL A 166 11.33 18.01 -8.70
CA VAL A 166 11.95 16.74 -9.13
C VAL A 166 11.44 16.37 -10.50
N CYS A 167 10.12 16.48 -10.73
CA CYS A 167 9.51 16.16 -12.01
C CYS A 167 10.06 17.03 -13.15
N GLU A 168 10.24 18.34 -12.93
CA GLU A 168 10.79 19.28 -13.91
C GLU A 168 12.19 18.87 -14.37
N ARG A 169 13.06 18.44 -13.44
CA ARG A 169 14.44 17.99 -13.76
C ARG A 169 14.50 16.76 -14.65
N PHE A 170 13.42 15.98 -14.73
CA PHE A 170 13.33 14.77 -15.53
C PHE A 170 12.39 14.92 -16.73
N GLN A 171 11.98 16.14 -17.06
CA GLN A 171 11.39 16.43 -18.37
C GLN A 171 12.51 16.31 -19.43
N VAL A 172 12.37 15.31 -20.32
CA VAL A 172 13.20 15.13 -21.51
C VAL A 172 12.40 15.54 -22.73
#